data_AF-A0A2A9NP85-F1
#
_entry.id   AF-A0A2A9NP85-F1
#
_cell.length_a   1.000
_cell.length_b   1.000
_cell.length_c   1.000
_cell.angle_alpha   90.00
_cell.angle_beta   90.00
_cell.angle_gamma   90.00
#
_symmetry.space_group_name_H-M   'P 1'
#
loop_
_entity.id
_entity.type
_entity.pdbx_description
1 polymer ?
#
loop_
_entity_poly.entity_id
_entity_poly.type
_entity_poly.pdbx_seq_one_letter_code
_entity_poly.pdbx_strand_id
1 'polypeptide(L)'
;MSGSSSSSSSQQLPIYATLNLPTATSHVSPHCVQWNPDGQLCFVSKAAVYVMTPEHGINFDTESMIKASPLGGKEKESSNSSTSNATVQATPTIGFFRTMIQFDLENAATTFSNNKKTGDDDDDGDYDGGSGPTATTTGAVMKWPEHVQEWGAISLGSLDVTLVQVIFSPSGLSPEAGCIAATLSSNMDLALWMAVKNCVKGEWKKITDVTPLLLSHFLESDLHQEPRTPKITHVLCSQIICIAWTSQPNFTYQPLPLTNGSLLILGTRAGTVTFLRYIPQSQSQPPISILSTIQLSTNWITHLAVSPWKAVSPGLCECYLSYATSSGTIGLVTITQNLVILPPSPSPPPASSSPSSNPYDIILQTHPHPTPLYVPPIPGAGITALKWITHLSQSTSSYVLVHCTPGQVHLHYPASSLLPQSQPDDHPPLVGDVDADADADADADAEADPDAEGDEDNENQSHKKGQPGVAEAAQTHTHTRTLTLSTHRTSASSSSLHPAVGIAYLPARDALLVTLADGSVHVVCGVAGREPKVNVDSAKDREGKQREGAPPEGGGGGGGGWDREL
;
A
#
# COMPACT_ATOMS: atom_id res chain seq x y z
N MET A 1 14.79 42.53 29.88
CA MET A 1 14.61 41.57 28.76
C MET A 1 13.18 41.07 28.80
N SER A 2 12.28 41.75 28.08
CA SER A 2 10.85 41.42 27.99
C SER A 2 10.66 40.32 26.94
N GLY A 3 10.31 39.11 27.40
CA GLY A 3 9.98 37.99 26.53
C GLY A 3 8.68 38.26 25.77
N SER A 4 8.78 38.50 24.46
CA SER A 4 7.64 38.58 23.57
C SER A 4 7.05 37.19 23.37
N SER A 5 5.92 36.91 24.03
CA SER A 5 5.09 35.74 23.76
C SER A 5 4.48 35.86 22.37
N SER A 6 5.08 35.22 21.38
CA SER A 6 4.51 35.10 20.04
C SER A 6 3.26 34.22 20.11
N SER A 7 2.08 34.83 20.12
CA SER A 7 0.82 34.12 19.94
C SER A 7 0.79 33.53 18.54
N SER A 8 0.96 32.22 18.43
CA SER A 8 0.78 31.49 17.17
C SER A 8 -0.69 31.55 16.78
N SER A 9 -1.08 32.49 15.92
CA SER A 9 -2.39 32.50 15.30
C SER A 9 -2.55 31.21 14.50
N SER A 10 -3.48 30.34 14.90
CA SER A 10 -3.86 29.16 14.15
C SER A 10 -4.48 29.60 12.83
N GLN A 11 -3.70 29.61 11.75
CA GLN A 11 -4.23 29.84 10.41
C GLN A 11 -5.15 28.67 10.05
N GLN A 12 -6.45 28.89 10.15
CA GLN A 12 -7.44 27.95 9.64
C GLN A 12 -7.28 27.88 8.12
N LEU A 13 -6.94 26.69 7.64
CA LEU A 13 -6.72 26.47 6.23
C LEU A 13 -8.05 26.54 5.48
N PRO A 14 -8.08 27.12 4.28
CA PRO A 14 -9.27 27.12 3.46
C PRO A 14 -9.67 25.67 3.13
N ILE A 15 -10.92 25.32 3.43
CA ILE A 15 -11.53 24.07 2.98
C ILE A 15 -12.01 24.32 1.55
N TYR A 16 -11.32 23.75 0.56
CA TYR A 16 -11.64 23.97 -0.85
C TYR A 16 -12.89 23.22 -1.33
N ALA A 17 -13.21 22.09 -0.70
CA ALA A 17 -14.40 21.29 -1.01
C ALA A 17 -14.80 20.42 0.18
N THR A 18 -16.09 20.12 0.29
CA THR A 18 -16.64 19.08 1.17
C THR A 18 -17.66 18.28 0.37
N LEU A 19 -17.53 16.96 0.43
CA LEU A 19 -18.32 16.03 -0.37
C LEU A 19 -18.97 15.01 0.56
N ASN A 20 -20.29 14.85 0.43
CA ASN A 20 -21.04 13.82 1.15
C ASN A 20 -21.34 12.67 0.19
N LEU A 21 -20.82 11.48 0.48
CA LEU A 21 -21.08 10.26 -0.29
C LEU A 21 -22.03 9.35 0.50
N PRO A 22 -23.28 9.12 0.04
CA PRO A 22 -24.23 8.26 0.73
C PRO A 22 -23.89 6.78 0.48
N THR A 23 -23.01 6.20 1.29
CA THR A 23 -22.55 4.81 1.13
C THR A 23 -22.40 4.12 2.48
N ALA A 24 -22.70 2.82 2.55
CA ALA A 24 -22.30 2.01 3.69
C ALA A 24 -20.77 1.98 3.77
N THR A 25 -20.21 2.43 4.89
CA THR A 25 -18.76 2.48 5.11
C THR A 25 -18.17 1.08 5.05
N SER A 26 -17.02 0.93 4.38
CA SER A 26 -16.28 -0.34 4.36
C SER A 26 -15.70 -0.68 5.73
N HIS A 27 -15.07 -1.85 5.81
CA HIS A 27 -14.05 -2.08 6.83
C HIS A 27 -12.99 -0.99 6.75
N VAL A 28 -12.55 -0.54 7.92
CA VAL A 28 -11.63 0.58 7.99
C VAL A 28 -10.23 0.11 7.57
N SER A 29 -9.68 0.74 6.54
CA SER A 29 -8.41 0.40 5.92
C SER A 29 -7.60 1.67 5.67
N PRO A 30 -6.26 1.64 5.81
CA PRO A 30 -5.43 2.83 5.57
C PRO A 30 -5.45 3.28 4.11
N HIS A 31 -6.01 2.48 3.22
CA HIS A 31 -6.20 2.76 1.80
C HIS A 31 -7.66 3.08 1.43
N CYS A 32 -8.55 3.29 2.42
CA CYS A 32 -9.93 3.67 2.18
C CYS A 32 -10.05 5.00 1.43
N VAL A 33 -9.14 5.94 1.66
CA VAL A 33 -9.06 7.23 0.95
C VAL A 33 -7.63 7.45 0.50
N GLN A 34 -7.41 7.55 -0.81
CA GLN A 34 -6.07 7.79 -1.36
C GLN A 34 -6.15 8.48 -2.71
N TRP A 35 -5.07 9.14 -3.10
CA TRP A 35 -4.91 9.60 -4.48
C TRP A 35 -4.27 8.49 -5.29
N ASN A 36 -4.76 8.26 -6.52
CA ASN A 36 -4.05 7.41 -7.47
C ASN A 36 -2.98 8.23 -8.23
N PRO A 37 -2.05 7.57 -8.95
CA PRO A 37 -1.02 8.26 -9.72
C PRO A 37 -1.56 9.15 -10.85
N ASP A 38 -2.78 8.92 -11.32
CA ASP A 38 -3.47 9.76 -12.30
C ASP A 38 -4.05 11.06 -11.68
N GLY A 39 -3.82 11.32 -10.39
CA GLY A 39 -4.30 12.52 -9.71
C GLY A 39 -5.80 12.49 -9.42
N GLN A 40 -6.40 11.31 -9.30
CA GLN A 40 -7.80 11.11 -8.92
C GLN A 40 -7.90 10.73 -7.44
N LEU A 41 -8.94 11.19 -6.75
CA LEU A 41 -9.23 10.83 -5.37
C LEU A 41 -10.07 9.55 -5.35
N CYS A 42 -9.56 8.51 -4.73
CA CYS A 42 -10.22 7.21 -4.63
C CYS A 42 -10.77 6.99 -3.22
N PHE A 43 -12.01 6.51 -3.15
CA PHE A 43 -12.70 6.15 -1.91
C PHE A 43 -13.26 4.73 -1.98
N VAL A 44 -12.97 3.91 -0.97
CA VAL A 44 -13.46 2.53 -0.86
C VAL A 44 -14.68 2.47 0.05
N SER A 45 -15.78 1.92 -0.46
CA SER A 45 -16.96 1.53 0.32
C SER A 45 -17.05 0.01 0.44
N LYS A 46 -18.05 -0.50 1.16
CA LYS A 46 -18.28 -1.95 1.31
C LYS A 46 -18.37 -2.69 -0.04
N ALA A 47 -18.98 -2.05 -1.05
CA ALA A 47 -19.38 -2.69 -2.30
C ALA A 47 -18.74 -2.07 -3.55
N ALA A 48 -17.98 -0.98 -3.42
CA ALA A 48 -17.45 -0.28 -4.57
C ALA A 48 -16.21 0.57 -4.27
N VAL A 49 -15.41 0.81 -5.30
CA VAL A 49 -14.42 1.89 -5.33
C VAL A 49 -15.01 3.07 -6.08
N TYR A 50 -15.04 4.24 -5.46
CA TYR A 50 -15.42 5.51 -6.07
C TYR A 50 -14.14 6.20 -6.50
N VAL A 51 -14.01 6.51 -7.78
CA VAL A 51 -12.86 7.24 -8.33
C VAL A 51 -13.34 8.62 -8.73
N MET A 52 -12.81 9.65 -8.07
CA MET A 52 -13.23 11.04 -8.20
C MET A 52 -12.14 11.85 -8.91
N THR A 53 -12.44 12.30 -10.12
CA THR A 53 -11.53 13.12 -10.92
C THR A 53 -11.82 14.59 -10.67
N PRO A 54 -10.84 15.38 -10.19
CA PRO A 54 -11.05 16.82 -10.01
C PRO A 54 -11.33 17.50 -11.34
N GLU A 55 -12.25 18.47 -11.33
CA GLU A 55 -12.56 19.29 -12.51
C GLU A 55 -11.39 20.25 -12.78
N HIS A 56 -10.71 20.09 -13.92
CA HIS A 56 -9.59 20.95 -14.33
C HIS A 56 -10.04 22.23 -15.08
N GLY A 57 -11.31 22.61 -14.99
CA GLY A 57 -11.87 23.79 -15.67
C GLY A 57 -12.17 23.61 -17.16
N ILE A 58 -12.06 22.38 -17.69
CA ILE A 58 -12.53 22.03 -19.03
C ILE A 58 -13.98 21.53 -18.87
N ASN A 59 -14.95 22.33 -19.32
CA ASN A 59 -16.38 22.04 -19.23
C ASN A 59 -16.72 20.79 -20.04
N PHE A 60 -16.68 19.62 -19.40
CA PHE A 60 -17.38 18.45 -19.86
C PHE A 60 -18.79 18.48 -19.26
N ASP A 61 -19.78 18.12 -20.07
CA ASP A 61 -21.15 17.74 -19.69
C ASP A 61 -21.38 17.58 -18.17
N THR A 62 -22.07 18.56 -17.60
CA THR A 62 -22.24 18.77 -16.16
C THR A 62 -23.14 17.77 -15.46
N GLU A 63 -23.81 16.87 -16.20
CA GLU A 63 -24.80 15.94 -15.63
C GLU A 63 -24.18 14.91 -14.66
N SER A 64 -22.91 14.56 -14.85
CA SER A 64 -22.18 13.59 -14.01
C SER A 64 -21.37 14.21 -12.86
N MET A 65 -21.41 15.54 -12.75
CA MET A 65 -20.57 16.28 -11.81
C MET A 65 -21.21 16.37 -10.44
N ILE A 66 -20.49 15.91 -9.41
CA ILE A 66 -20.90 16.15 -8.03
C ILE A 66 -20.29 17.49 -7.60
N LYS A 67 -21.16 18.50 -7.45
CA LYS A 67 -20.75 19.82 -6.96
C LYS A 67 -20.58 19.75 -5.44
N ALA A 68 -19.45 20.23 -4.94
CA ALA A 68 -19.29 20.50 -3.52
C ALA A 68 -20.28 21.58 -3.10
N SER A 69 -21.09 21.29 -2.08
CA SER A 69 -21.93 22.32 -1.46
C SER A 69 -21.01 23.37 -0.84
N PRO A 70 -21.15 24.67 -1.17
CA PRO A 70 -20.40 25.69 -0.49
C PRO A 70 -20.67 25.57 1.02
N LEU A 71 -19.60 25.55 1.82
CA LEU A 71 -19.66 25.50 3.28
C LEU A 71 -20.19 26.86 3.79
N GLY A 72 -21.49 27.10 3.63
CA GLY A 72 -22.15 28.37 3.95
C GLY A 72 -23.49 28.09 4.61
N GLY A 73 -23.57 28.38 5.90
CA GLY A 73 -24.77 28.18 6.70
C GLY A 73 -25.98 28.88 6.10
N LYS A 74 -27.16 28.31 6.33
CA LYS A 74 -28.42 29.04 6.23
C LYS A 74 -28.45 30.13 7.31
N GLU A 75 -27.67 31.19 7.16
CA GLU A 75 -28.00 32.43 7.85
C GLU A 75 -29.30 32.92 7.22
N LYS A 76 -30.39 32.79 7.98
CA LYS A 76 -31.67 33.41 7.69
C LYS A 76 -31.38 34.87 7.34
N GLU A 77 -31.67 35.26 6.10
CA GLU A 77 -31.84 36.65 5.71
C GLU A 77 -32.96 37.26 6.56
N SER A 78 -32.63 37.74 7.76
CA SER A 78 -33.40 38.76 8.43
C SER A 78 -33.01 40.08 7.79
N SER A 79 -33.93 40.59 6.99
CA SER A 79 -33.89 41.88 6.33
C SER A 79 -33.50 43.02 7.26
N ASN A 80 -32.82 44.01 6.66
CA ASN A 80 -32.52 45.35 7.17
C ASN A 80 -31.17 45.55 7.88
N SER A 81 -30.10 45.78 7.12
CA SER A 81 -29.30 47.00 7.31
C SER A 81 -28.43 47.28 6.09
N SER A 82 -28.54 48.50 5.58
CA SER A 82 -27.77 49.04 4.46
C SER A 82 -26.43 49.57 4.96
N THR A 83 -25.37 48.74 5.04
CA THR A 83 -24.01 49.28 5.27
C THR A 83 -22.91 48.43 4.63
N SER A 84 -22.16 49.08 3.72
CA SER A 84 -20.80 48.81 3.21
C SER A 84 -20.48 47.52 2.43
N ASN A 85 -20.08 47.76 1.17
CA ASN A 85 -19.62 46.84 0.13
C ASN A 85 -18.24 46.20 0.44
N ALA A 86 -18.22 45.12 1.22
CA ALA A 86 -17.11 44.17 1.17
C ALA A 86 -17.51 43.01 0.25
N THR A 87 -17.06 43.04 -1.01
CA THR A 87 -17.24 41.94 -1.95
C THR A 87 -16.45 40.73 -1.44
N VAL A 88 -17.11 39.86 -0.68
CA VAL A 88 -16.54 38.59 -0.25
C VAL A 88 -16.34 37.74 -1.50
N GLN A 89 -15.09 37.65 -1.95
CA GLN A 89 -14.70 36.85 -3.09
C GLN A 89 -14.97 35.39 -2.75
N ALA A 90 -16.03 34.83 -3.32
CA ALA A 90 -16.38 33.42 -3.12
C ALA A 90 -15.19 32.56 -3.54
N THR A 91 -14.68 31.75 -2.61
CA THR A 91 -13.63 30.78 -2.91
C THR A 91 -14.16 29.80 -3.96
N PRO A 92 -13.48 29.63 -5.10
CA PRO A 92 -13.93 28.73 -6.15
C PRO A 92 -14.03 27.31 -5.58
N THR A 93 -15.20 26.68 -5.74
CA THR A 93 -15.40 25.28 -5.38
C THR A 93 -14.87 24.39 -6.49
N ILE A 94 -14.14 23.33 -6.13
CA ILE A 94 -13.65 22.33 -7.09
C ILE A 94 -14.75 21.27 -7.26
N GLY A 95 -15.25 21.10 -8.50
CA GLY A 95 -16.13 20.00 -8.86
C GLY A 95 -15.37 18.68 -9.01
N PHE A 96 -16.08 17.55 -8.88
CA PHE A 96 -15.51 16.23 -9.12
C PHE A 96 -16.42 15.42 -10.07
N PHE A 97 -15.81 14.77 -11.07
CA PHE A 97 -16.44 13.70 -11.84
C PHE A 97 -16.28 12.39 -11.09
N ARG A 98 -17.29 11.53 -11.14
CA ARG A 98 -17.29 10.25 -10.41
C ARG A 98 -17.42 9.09 -11.38
N THR A 99 -16.48 8.15 -11.29
CA THR A 99 -16.59 6.80 -11.83
C THR A 99 -16.60 5.79 -10.69
N MET A 100 -16.97 4.54 -10.99
CA MET A 100 -17.09 3.48 -9.98
C MET A 100 -16.53 2.16 -10.50
N ILE A 101 -15.81 1.44 -9.63
CA ILE A 101 -15.58 0.00 -9.74
C ILE A 101 -16.62 -0.68 -8.86
N GLN A 102 -17.67 -1.22 -9.48
CA GLN A 102 -18.74 -1.90 -8.76
C GLN A 102 -18.40 -3.39 -8.57
N PHE A 103 -18.61 -3.89 -7.35
CA PHE A 103 -18.50 -5.32 -7.06
C PHE A 103 -19.91 -5.92 -7.07
N ASP A 104 -20.16 -6.81 -8.02
CA ASP A 104 -21.42 -7.55 -8.11
C ASP A 104 -21.46 -8.61 -7.00
N LEU A 105 -21.85 -8.16 -5.81
CA LEU A 105 -22.00 -9.00 -4.61
C LEU A 105 -23.18 -9.96 -4.72
N GLU A 106 -24.15 -9.66 -5.58
CA GLU A 106 -25.43 -10.38 -5.64
C GLU A 106 -25.30 -11.84 -6.10
N ASN A 107 -24.24 -12.19 -6.83
CA ASN A 107 -24.00 -13.57 -7.27
C ASN A 107 -23.43 -14.48 -6.16
N ALA A 108 -22.89 -13.92 -5.08
CA ALA A 108 -22.33 -14.72 -3.98
C ALA A 108 -23.43 -15.39 -3.15
N ALA A 109 -24.54 -14.69 -2.88
CA ALA A 109 -25.61 -15.18 -2.02
C ALA A 109 -26.50 -16.24 -2.70
N THR A 110 -26.76 -16.10 -4.00
CA THR A 110 -27.64 -17.01 -4.76
C THR A 110 -26.96 -18.35 -5.05
N THR A 111 -25.63 -18.39 -5.18
CA THR A 111 -24.90 -19.63 -5.47
C THR A 111 -24.97 -20.66 -4.34
N PHE A 112 -25.06 -20.25 -3.07
CA PHE A 112 -25.18 -21.18 -1.94
C PHE A 112 -26.54 -21.88 -1.85
N SER A 113 -27.60 -21.28 -2.43
CA SER A 113 -28.96 -21.84 -2.41
C SER A 113 -29.15 -23.01 -3.38
N ASN A 114 -28.45 -23.01 -4.52
CA ASN A 114 -28.80 -23.88 -5.65
C ASN A 114 -28.13 -25.26 -5.66
N ASN A 115 -27.14 -25.52 -4.80
CA ASN A 115 -26.47 -26.83 -4.73
C ASN A 115 -27.29 -27.97 -4.08
N LYS A 116 -28.62 -27.82 -3.93
CA LYS A 116 -29.48 -28.81 -3.26
C LYS A 116 -30.46 -29.56 -4.18
N LYS A 117 -30.49 -29.33 -5.49
CA LYS A 117 -31.53 -29.97 -6.33
C LYS A 117 -31.13 -30.21 -7.78
N THR A 118 -30.46 -31.32 -8.04
CA THR A 118 -30.47 -31.98 -9.35
C THR A 118 -30.58 -33.48 -9.10
N GLY A 119 -31.82 -33.94 -8.98
CA GLY A 119 -32.19 -35.33 -9.17
C GLY A 119 -33.00 -35.38 -10.46
N ASP A 120 -32.54 -36.25 -11.36
CA ASP A 120 -33.27 -37.00 -12.40
C ASP A 120 -34.42 -36.27 -13.10
N ASP A 121 -34.17 -35.77 -14.31
CA ASP A 121 -35.18 -35.72 -15.38
C ASP A 121 -34.47 -35.85 -16.73
N ASP A 122 -34.74 -36.99 -17.39
CA ASP A 122 -34.40 -37.31 -18.77
C ASP A 122 -35.25 -36.46 -19.72
N ASP A 123 -34.66 -35.69 -20.63
CA ASP A 123 -35.40 -35.23 -21.81
C ASP A 123 -34.51 -35.00 -23.04
N ASP A 124 -34.95 -35.62 -24.14
CA ASP A 124 -34.35 -35.64 -25.47
C ASP A 124 -34.74 -34.38 -26.26
N GLY A 125 -33.81 -33.71 -26.95
CA GLY A 125 -34.24 -32.74 -27.97
C GLY A 125 -33.21 -31.75 -28.51
N ASP A 126 -32.89 -31.96 -29.79
CA ASP A 126 -32.51 -31.01 -30.85
C ASP A 126 -31.43 -29.92 -30.60
N TYR A 127 -30.31 -30.12 -31.30
CA TYR A 127 -29.20 -29.20 -31.49
C TYR A 127 -29.51 -28.22 -32.64
N ASP A 128 -29.77 -26.94 -32.32
CA ASP A 128 -29.76 -25.85 -33.31
C ASP A 128 -28.51 -24.98 -33.13
N GLY A 129 -27.79 -24.77 -34.23
CA GLY A 129 -26.51 -24.08 -34.29
C GLY A 129 -26.69 -22.57 -34.43
N GLY A 130 -26.54 -21.82 -33.34
CA GLY A 130 -26.65 -20.36 -33.34
C GLY A 130 -25.59 -19.69 -32.48
N SER A 131 -24.69 -18.95 -33.14
CA SER A 131 -23.87 -17.83 -32.63
C SER A 131 -23.71 -17.72 -31.10
N GLY A 132 -22.59 -18.25 -30.60
CA GLY A 132 -22.27 -18.26 -29.17
C GLY A 132 -22.27 -16.86 -28.55
N PRO A 133 -22.97 -16.64 -27.43
CA PRO A 133 -22.86 -15.41 -26.67
C PRO A 133 -21.42 -15.30 -26.18
N THR A 134 -20.78 -14.15 -26.42
CA THR A 134 -19.56 -13.76 -25.71
C THR A 134 -19.90 -13.60 -24.24
N ALA A 135 -19.89 -14.71 -23.50
CA ALA A 135 -20.09 -14.74 -22.07
C ALA A 135 -18.99 -13.90 -21.43
N THR A 136 -19.32 -12.67 -21.07
CA THR A 136 -18.57 -11.90 -20.08
C THR A 136 -18.60 -12.73 -18.81
N THR A 137 -17.52 -13.49 -18.58
CA THR A 137 -17.30 -14.29 -17.39
C THR A 137 -17.40 -13.36 -16.19
N THR A 138 -18.57 -13.32 -15.58
CA THR A 138 -18.74 -12.72 -14.26
C THR A 138 -17.86 -13.53 -13.34
N GLY A 139 -16.75 -12.93 -12.89
CA GLY A 139 -15.73 -13.65 -12.11
C GLY A 139 -16.37 -14.27 -10.88
N ALA A 140 -16.45 -15.60 -10.86
CA ALA A 140 -17.04 -16.33 -9.75
C ALA A 140 -16.20 -16.09 -8.49
N VAL A 141 -16.87 -15.83 -7.37
CA VAL A 141 -16.23 -15.72 -6.05
C VAL A 141 -15.52 -17.04 -5.74
N MET A 142 -14.28 -16.96 -5.24
CA MET A 142 -13.49 -18.14 -4.95
C MET A 142 -14.11 -18.99 -3.84
N LYS A 143 -14.31 -20.28 -4.11
CA LYS A 143 -14.90 -21.22 -3.16
C LYS A 143 -13.84 -22.05 -2.48
N TRP A 144 -13.16 -21.46 -1.49
CA TRP A 144 -12.09 -22.12 -0.72
C TRP A 144 -12.40 -23.55 -0.23
N PRO A 145 -13.63 -23.87 0.26
CA PRO A 145 -13.98 -25.22 0.69
C PRO A 145 -13.95 -26.29 -0.41
N GLU A 146 -14.06 -25.92 -1.69
CA GLU A 146 -13.96 -26.86 -2.82
C GLU A 146 -12.50 -27.31 -3.03
N HIS A 147 -11.53 -26.53 -2.55
CA HIS A 147 -10.10 -26.84 -2.66
C HIS A 147 -9.58 -27.57 -1.42
N VAL A 148 -9.91 -27.07 -0.22
CA VAL A 148 -9.46 -27.60 1.07
C VAL A 148 -10.56 -27.42 2.13
N GLN A 149 -10.91 -28.49 2.85
CA GLN A 149 -11.96 -28.50 3.89
C GLN A 149 -11.42 -28.23 5.31
N GLU A 150 -10.12 -28.04 5.45
CA GLU A 150 -9.51 -27.73 6.74
C GLU A 150 -9.92 -26.34 7.23
N TRP A 151 -10.30 -26.24 8.49
CA TRP A 151 -10.76 -24.98 9.12
C TRP A 151 -9.76 -23.83 8.98
N GLY A 152 -8.46 -24.14 8.92
CA GLY A 152 -7.41 -23.16 8.70
C GLY A 152 -7.50 -22.44 7.35
N ALA A 153 -8.06 -23.08 6.32
CA ALA A 153 -8.21 -22.53 4.99
C ALA A 153 -9.55 -21.83 4.75
N ILE A 154 -10.49 -21.86 5.69
CA ILE A 154 -11.77 -21.18 5.51
C ILE A 154 -11.56 -19.66 5.65
N SER A 155 -12.15 -18.90 4.73
CA SER A 155 -12.24 -17.44 4.83
C SER A 155 -13.63 -17.06 5.34
N LEU A 156 -13.71 -16.48 6.54
CA LEU A 156 -14.98 -16.01 7.10
C LEU A 156 -15.61 -14.88 6.27
N GLY A 157 -14.80 -14.17 5.47
CA GLY A 157 -15.27 -13.13 4.57
C GLY A 157 -16.08 -13.62 3.39
N SER A 158 -16.17 -14.94 3.16
CA SER A 158 -17.01 -15.51 2.09
C SER A 158 -18.52 -15.33 2.34
N LEU A 159 -18.93 -15.14 3.61
CA LEU A 159 -20.33 -14.98 4.00
C LEU A 159 -20.88 -13.58 3.70
N ASP A 160 -20.02 -12.57 3.81
CA ASP A 160 -20.31 -11.18 3.50
C ASP A 160 -19.08 -10.62 2.79
N VAL A 161 -19.01 -10.89 1.48
CA VAL A 161 -17.90 -10.43 0.65
C VAL A 161 -17.95 -8.90 0.65
N THR A 162 -16.83 -8.27 0.96
CA THR A 162 -16.70 -6.82 0.97
C THR A 162 -15.37 -6.43 0.38
N LEU A 163 -15.25 -5.19 -0.08
CA LEU A 163 -13.96 -4.67 -0.47
C LEU A 163 -13.15 -4.25 0.77
N VAL A 164 -11.95 -4.80 0.91
CA VAL A 164 -11.05 -4.55 2.05
C VAL A 164 -9.93 -3.58 1.67
N GLN A 165 -9.40 -3.70 0.46
CA GLN A 165 -8.30 -2.85 0.00
C GLN A 165 -8.41 -2.57 -1.49
N VAL A 166 -8.01 -1.36 -1.89
CA VAL A 166 -7.66 -1.03 -3.27
C VAL A 166 -6.28 -0.40 -3.28
N ILE A 167 -5.49 -0.68 -4.30
CA ILE A 167 -4.22 0.00 -4.60
C ILE A 167 -4.15 0.24 -6.10
N PHE A 168 -3.42 1.27 -6.50
CA PHE A 168 -3.28 1.64 -7.91
C PHE A 168 -1.84 1.47 -8.34
N SER A 169 -1.64 0.96 -9.55
CA SER A 169 -0.36 0.97 -10.22
C SER A 169 0.07 2.40 -10.56
N PRO A 170 1.35 2.63 -10.91
CA PRO A 170 1.75 3.81 -11.64
C PRO A 170 0.90 4.02 -12.90
N SER A 171 0.76 5.27 -13.32
CA SER A 171 0.17 5.65 -14.60
C SER A 171 0.95 5.05 -15.78
N GLY A 172 0.32 4.96 -16.95
CA GLY A 172 0.97 4.49 -18.17
C GLY A 172 0.96 2.97 -18.36
N LEU A 173 0.36 2.19 -17.46
CA LEU A 173 0.32 0.73 -17.59
C LEU A 173 -0.87 0.23 -18.41
N SER A 174 -1.99 0.94 -18.39
CA SER A 174 -3.13 0.57 -19.22
C SER A 174 -2.87 0.93 -20.69
N PRO A 175 -3.54 0.27 -21.65
CA PRO A 175 -3.53 0.66 -23.06
C PRO A 175 -3.84 2.13 -23.33
N GLU A 176 -4.59 2.78 -22.44
CA GLU A 176 -4.98 4.21 -22.52
C GLU A 176 -4.06 5.10 -21.66
N ALA A 177 -2.86 4.62 -21.32
CA ALA A 177 -1.87 5.28 -20.47
C ALA A 177 -2.35 5.63 -19.04
N GLY A 178 -3.43 5.02 -18.56
CA GLY A 178 -3.91 5.16 -17.18
C GLY A 178 -3.29 4.14 -16.23
N CYS A 179 -3.67 4.23 -14.96
CA CYS A 179 -3.33 3.23 -13.95
C CYS A 179 -4.20 1.95 -14.04
N ILE A 180 -3.73 0.89 -13.39
CA ILE A 180 -4.45 -0.36 -13.10
C ILE A 180 -4.83 -0.34 -11.62
N ALA A 181 -6.07 -0.71 -11.30
CA ALA A 181 -6.50 -0.87 -9.92
C ALA A 181 -6.43 -2.36 -9.53
N ALA A 182 -5.77 -2.66 -8.42
CA ALA A 182 -5.84 -3.97 -7.76
C ALA A 182 -6.77 -3.87 -6.55
N THR A 183 -7.72 -4.78 -6.46
CA THR A 183 -8.76 -4.79 -5.43
C THR A 183 -8.74 -6.11 -4.67
N LEU A 184 -8.79 -6.04 -3.35
CA LEU A 184 -8.79 -7.20 -2.46
C LEU A 184 -10.10 -7.28 -1.68
N SER A 185 -10.78 -8.42 -1.79
CA SER A 185 -12.01 -8.70 -1.05
C SER A 185 -11.75 -9.29 0.35
N SER A 186 -12.77 -9.28 1.21
CA SER A 186 -12.77 -10.00 2.49
C SER A 186 -12.69 -11.52 2.32
N ASN A 187 -13.07 -12.03 1.15
CA ASN A 187 -12.89 -13.43 0.77
C ASN A 187 -11.45 -13.73 0.30
N MET A 188 -10.52 -12.77 0.40
CA MET A 188 -9.12 -12.92 -0.01
C MET A 188 -8.97 -13.05 -1.53
N ASP A 189 -9.93 -12.52 -2.27
CA ASP A 189 -9.92 -12.50 -3.73
C ASP A 189 -9.26 -11.23 -4.24
N LEU A 190 -8.28 -11.39 -5.13
CA LEU A 190 -7.62 -10.30 -5.81
C LEU A 190 -8.06 -10.26 -7.28
N ALA A 191 -8.48 -9.07 -7.69
CA ALA A 191 -8.81 -8.77 -9.08
C ALA A 191 -8.09 -7.51 -9.56
N LEU A 192 -7.76 -7.48 -10.85
CA LEU A 192 -7.23 -6.30 -11.53
C LEU A 192 -8.31 -5.65 -12.38
N TRP A 193 -8.30 -4.32 -12.42
CA TRP A 193 -9.26 -3.49 -13.15
C TRP A 193 -8.55 -2.39 -13.90
N MET A 194 -9.10 -2.00 -15.05
CA MET A 194 -8.66 -0.84 -15.81
C MET A 194 -9.85 -0.02 -16.28
N ALA A 195 -9.66 1.28 -16.49
CA ALA A 195 -10.62 2.09 -17.20
C ALA A 195 -10.70 1.63 -18.68
N VAL A 196 -11.91 1.45 -19.21
CA VAL A 196 -12.13 0.95 -20.58
C VAL A 196 -11.81 2.01 -21.63
N LYS A 197 -12.28 3.25 -21.43
CA LYS A 197 -12.02 4.47 -22.24
C LYS A 197 -12.31 5.72 -21.41
N ASN A 198 -11.53 6.79 -21.58
CA ASN A 198 -11.68 8.10 -20.91
C ASN A 198 -11.77 8.01 -19.38
N CYS A 199 -10.66 8.26 -18.67
CA CYS A 199 -10.57 8.19 -17.20
C CYS A 199 -11.59 9.06 -16.44
N VAL A 200 -12.20 10.05 -17.09
CA VAL A 200 -13.18 10.98 -16.49
C VAL A 200 -14.58 10.39 -16.45
N LYS A 201 -14.99 9.64 -17.48
CA LYS A 201 -16.35 9.08 -17.63
C LYS A 201 -16.39 7.55 -17.69
N GLY A 202 -15.21 6.93 -17.73
CA GLY A 202 -15.04 5.54 -18.11
C GLY A 202 -15.57 4.57 -17.08
N GLU A 203 -16.26 3.56 -17.58
CA GLU A 203 -16.49 2.32 -16.86
C GLU A 203 -15.15 1.64 -16.59
N TRP A 204 -15.04 1.03 -15.42
CA TRP A 204 -13.91 0.18 -15.07
C TRP A 204 -14.25 -1.26 -15.44
N LYS A 205 -13.37 -1.89 -16.20
CA LYS A 205 -13.48 -3.28 -16.61
C LYS A 205 -12.49 -4.14 -15.84
N LYS A 206 -12.98 -5.26 -15.35
CA LYS A 206 -12.16 -6.32 -14.77
C LYS A 206 -11.26 -6.91 -15.86
N ILE A 207 -9.96 -6.89 -15.60
CA ILE A 207 -8.94 -7.43 -16.48
C ILE A 207 -8.80 -8.92 -16.25
N THR A 208 -8.58 -9.31 -15.00
CA THR A 208 -8.31 -10.70 -14.63
C THR A 208 -8.57 -10.93 -13.14
N ASP A 209 -8.96 -12.15 -12.81
CA ASP A 209 -8.98 -12.69 -11.47
C ASP A 209 -7.61 -13.30 -11.17
N VAL A 210 -6.90 -12.73 -10.20
CA VAL A 210 -5.52 -13.12 -9.87
C VAL A 210 -5.49 -14.36 -8.98
N THR A 211 -6.47 -14.49 -8.07
CA THR A 211 -6.50 -15.58 -7.09
C THR A 211 -6.52 -16.99 -7.72
N PRO A 212 -7.34 -17.28 -8.75
CA PRO A 212 -7.29 -18.57 -9.42
C PRO A 212 -5.94 -18.87 -10.08
N LEU A 213 -5.29 -17.84 -10.65
CA LEU A 213 -3.98 -17.98 -11.29
C LEU A 213 -2.89 -18.32 -10.28
N LEU A 214 -2.93 -17.71 -9.09
CA LEU A 214 -2.02 -18.04 -8.00
C LEU A 214 -2.24 -19.47 -7.50
N LEU A 215 -3.50 -19.90 -7.37
CA LEU A 215 -3.79 -21.25 -6.93
C LEU A 215 -3.25 -22.28 -7.91
N SER A 216 -3.49 -22.11 -9.22
CA SER A 216 -2.91 -22.98 -10.24
C SER A 216 -1.39 -22.98 -10.16
N HIS A 217 -0.76 -21.82 -10.05
CA HIS A 217 0.70 -21.72 -9.95
C HIS A 217 1.29 -22.50 -8.77
N PHE A 218 0.70 -22.38 -7.57
CA PHE A 218 1.18 -23.09 -6.39
C PHE A 218 0.89 -24.59 -6.43
N LEU A 219 -0.19 -25.01 -7.09
CA LEU A 219 -0.49 -26.44 -7.30
C LEU A 219 0.43 -27.06 -8.37
N GLU A 220 0.75 -26.33 -9.44
CA GLU A 220 1.62 -26.80 -10.53
C GLU A 220 3.09 -26.88 -10.10
N SER A 221 3.55 -25.94 -9.27
CA SER A 221 4.94 -25.92 -8.77
C SER A 221 5.31 -27.20 -8.01
N ASP A 222 4.33 -27.83 -7.35
CA ASP A 222 4.50 -29.09 -6.60
C ASP A 222 4.55 -30.32 -7.52
N LEU A 223 4.10 -30.24 -8.78
CA LEU A 223 4.21 -31.38 -9.71
C LEU A 223 5.65 -31.69 -10.09
N HIS A 224 6.55 -30.72 -9.95
CA HIS A 224 7.97 -30.85 -10.30
C HIS A 224 8.87 -31.19 -9.12
N GLN A 225 8.36 -31.14 -7.89
CA GLN A 225 9.09 -31.48 -6.67
C GLN A 225 8.41 -32.68 -6.01
N GLU A 226 9.16 -33.57 -5.37
CA GLU A 226 8.56 -34.68 -4.60
C GLU A 226 7.51 -34.12 -3.63
N PRO A 227 6.28 -34.68 -3.58
CA PRO A 227 5.12 -34.10 -2.90
C PRO A 227 5.34 -34.06 -1.39
N ARG A 228 6.00 -33.01 -0.92
CA ARG A 228 6.34 -32.78 0.49
C ARG A 228 5.48 -31.70 1.11
N THR A 229 4.95 -30.78 0.29
CA THR A 229 4.18 -29.65 0.80
C THR A 229 2.69 -30.01 0.88
N PRO A 230 2.05 -29.93 2.07
CA PRO A 230 0.62 -30.21 2.19
C PRO A 230 -0.23 -29.28 1.30
N LYS A 231 -1.27 -29.81 0.66
CA LYS A 231 -2.22 -29.05 -0.19
C LYS A 231 -2.76 -27.78 0.46
N ILE A 232 -3.01 -27.80 1.78
CA ILE A 232 -3.44 -26.62 2.54
C ILE A 232 -2.45 -25.46 2.39
N THR A 233 -1.14 -25.72 2.37
CA THR A 233 -0.11 -24.69 2.24
C THR A 233 -0.26 -23.92 0.93
N HIS A 234 -0.53 -24.60 -0.19
CA HIS A 234 -0.76 -23.96 -1.49
C HIS A 234 -2.02 -23.09 -1.48
N VAL A 235 -3.09 -23.54 -0.81
CA VAL A 235 -4.30 -22.74 -0.61
C VAL A 235 -4.00 -21.50 0.25
N LEU A 236 -3.27 -21.65 1.36
CA LEU A 236 -2.88 -20.52 2.22
C LEU A 236 -1.93 -19.53 1.52
N CYS A 237 -1.06 -20.00 0.62
CA CYS A 237 -0.24 -19.15 -0.25
C CYS A 237 -1.08 -18.37 -1.28
N SER A 238 -2.26 -18.89 -1.64
CA SER A 238 -3.17 -18.23 -2.58
C SER A 238 -4.15 -17.27 -1.88
N GLN A 239 -4.27 -17.37 -0.55
CA GLN A 239 -5.15 -16.52 0.27
C GLN A 239 -4.46 -15.21 0.63
N ILE A 240 -4.77 -14.17 -0.14
CA ILE A 240 -4.17 -12.84 -0.03
C ILE A 240 -4.85 -12.04 1.09
N ILE A 241 -4.05 -11.43 1.96
CA ILE A 241 -4.52 -10.62 3.10
C ILE A 241 -4.27 -9.14 2.89
N CYS A 242 -3.15 -8.80 2.25
CA CYS A 242 -2.77 -7.43 2.00
C CYS A 242 -2.02 -7.30 0.68
N ILE A 243 -2.12 -6.12 0.08
CA ILE A 243 -1.49 -5.81 -1.20
C ILE A 243 -0.77 -4.46 -1.13
N ALA A 244 0.32 -4.33 -1.88
CA ALA A 244 1.00 -3.06 -2.11
C ALA A 244 1.50 -2.96 -3.56
N TRP A 245 1.55 -1.75 -4.12
CA TRP A 245 2.11 -1.52 -5.45
C TRP A 245 3.34 -0.61 -5.33
N THR A 246 4.43 -0.99 -5.98
CA THR A 246 5.62 -0.13 -6.04
C THR A 246 5.44 1.00 -7.08
N SER A 247 6.16 2.11 -6.90
CA SER A 247 6.26 3.10 -7.97
C SER A 247 7.03 2.55 -9.17
N GLN A 248 7.04 3.26 -10.30
CA GLN A 248 7.93 2.91 -11.40
C GLN A 248 9.38 3.25 -11.00
N PRO A 249 10.33 2.31 -11.04
CA PRO A 249 11.73 2.61 -10.79
C PRO A 249 12.31 3.54 -11.86
N ASN A 250 13.16 4.47 -11.44
CA ASN A 250 13.92 5.33 -12.34
C ASN A 250 15.34 4.76 -12.50
N PHE A 251 15.56 3.99 -13.57
CA PHE A 251 16.85 3.37 -13.88
C PHE A 251 17.94 4.36 -14.33
N THR A 252 17.65 5.66 -14.39
CA THR A 252 18.57 6.75 -14.78
C THR A 252 19.12 6.71 -16.22
N TYR A 253 18.61 5.81 -17.07
CA TYR A 253 18.91 5.81 -18.51
C TYR A 253 18.20 6.95 -19.25
N GLN A 254 18.84 7.46 -20.30
CA GLN A 254 18.28 8.44 -21.22
C GLN A 254 18.47 7.95 -22.68
N PRO A 255 17.38 7.82 -23.48
CA PRO A 255 15.98 8.04 -23.13
C PRO A 255 15.46 7.01 -22.11
N LEU A 256 14.38 7.34 -21.39
CA LEU A 256 13.80 6.45 -20.39
C LEU A 256 13.24 5.19 -21.09
N PRO A 257 13.69 3.98 -20.69
CA PRO A 257 13.17 2.74 -21.26
C PRO A 257 11.67 2.59 -21.01
N LEU A 258 10.91 2.19 -22.03
CA LEU A 258 9.47 1.94 -21.95
C LEU A 258 9.20 0.55 -21.34
N THR A 259 9.79 0.28 -20.17
CA THR A 259 9.71 -1.02 -19.48
C THR A 259 8.93 -0.86 -18.18
N ASN A 260 7.91 -1.69 -17.95
CA ASN A 260 7.21 -1.70 -16.66
C ASN A 260 8.09 -2.36 -15.59
N GLY A 261 8.63 -1.54 -14.67
CA GLY A 261 9.39 -2.01 -13.51
C GLY A 261 8.55 -2.06 -12.23
N SER A 262 7.33 -1.53 -12.25
CA SER A 262 6.44 -1.57 -11.09
C SER A 262 6.06 -3.02 -10.73
N LEU A 263 5.89 -3.26 -9.44
CA LEU A 263 5.56 -4.57 -8.87
C LEU A 263 4.27 -4.47 -8.06
N LEU A 264 3.37 -5.42 -8.28
CA LEU A 264 2.27 -5.71 -7.38
C LEU A 264 2.72 -6.77 -6.38
N ILE A 265 2.75 -6.44 -5.10
CA ILE A 265 3.27 -7.26 -4.01
C ILE A 265 2.10 -7.76 -3.18
N LEU A 266 2.07 -9.06 -2.91
CA LEU A 266 1.00 -9.74 -2.20
C LEU A 266 1.52 -10.33 -0.89
N GLY A 267 0.79 -10.15 0.21
CA GLY A 267 1.04 -10.82 1.48
C GLY A 267 -0.06 -11.85 1.77
N THR A 268 0.32 -13.04 2.21
CA THR A 268 -0.58 -14.21 2.28
C THR A 268 -0.77 -14.74 3.70
N ARG A 269 -1.74 -15.64 3.88
CA ARG A 269 -1.92 -16.41 5.12
C ARG A 269 -0.84 -17.44 5.38
N ALA A 270 -0.14 -17.90 4.36
CA ALA A 270 1.01 -18.78 4.55
C ALA A 270 2.24 -18.05 5.10
N GLY A 271 2.20 -16.72 5.27
CA GLY A 271 3.38 -15.95 5.67
C GLY A 271 4.39 -15.74 4.53
N THR A 272 3.91 -15.89 3.29
CA THR A 272 4.67 -15.65 2.06
C THR A 272 4.40 -14.26 1.52
N VAL A 273 5.38 -13.75 0.76
CA VAL A 273 5.22 -12.57 -0.10
C VAL A 273 5.47 -12.97 -1.54
N THR A 274 4.53 -12.60 -2.42
CA THR A 274 4.59 -12.88 -3.86
C THR A 274 4.71 -11.58 -4.64
N PHE A 275 5.64 -11.54 -5.60
CA PHE A 275 5.90 -10.41 -6.47
C PHE A 275 5.33 -10.67 -7.86
N LEU A 276 4.37 -9.84 -8.26
CA LEU A 276 3.73 -9.89 -9.57
C LEU A 276 4.12 -8.67 -10.42
N ARG A 277 4.18 -8.86 -11.73
CA ARG A 277 4.30 -7.77 -12.70
C ARG A 277 3.17 -7.86 -13.73
N TYR A 278 2.47 -6.74 -13.89
CA TYR A 278 1.48 -6.58 -14.94
C TYR A 278 2.17 -6.47 -16.30
N ILE A 279 1.77 -7.30 -17.26
CA ILE A 279 2.28 -7.30 -18.62
C ILE A 279 1.10 -7.01 -19.54
N PRO A 280 0.95 -5.77 -20.04
CA PRO A 280 -0.07 -5.47 -21.03
C PRO A 280 0.20 -6.30 -22.30
N GLN A 281 -0.84 -6.87 -22.89
CA GLN A 281 -0.84 -7.46 -24.24
C GLN A 281 -0.18 -8.84 -24.43
N SER A 282 -0.51 -9.84 -23.62
CA SER A 282 -0.47 -11.21 -24.14
C SER A 282 -1.88 -11.67 -24.47
N GLN A 283 -2.20 -11.86 -25.76
CA GLN A 283 -3.51 -12.42 -26.16
C GLN A 283 -3.67 -13.87 -25.68
N SER A 284 -2.56 -14.57 -25.40
CA SER A 284 -2.54 -16.00 -25.06
C SER A 284 -2.17 -16.29 -23.61
N GLN A 285 -1.70 -15.31 -22.84
CA GLN A 285 -1.30 -15.48 -21.44
C GLN A 285 -2.06 -14.52 -20.54
N PRO A 286 -2.25 -14.86 -19.26
CA PRO A 286 -2.79 -13.90 -18.30
C PRO A 286 -1.92 -12.63 -18.29
N PRO A 287 -2.52 -11.44 -18.10
CA PRO A 287 -1.81 -10.16 -18.15
C PRO A 287 -0.96 -9.89 -16.90
N ILE A 288 -0.59 -10.94 -16.18
CA ILE A 288 0.22 -10.92 -14.97
C ILE A 288 1.28 -12.02 -15.08
N SER A 289 2.47 -11.71 -14.55
CA SER A 289 3.56 -12.66 -14.40
C SER A 289 3.94 -12.75 -12.92
N ILE A 290 4.12 -13.98 -12.43
CA ILE A 290 4.64 -14.23 -11.08
C ILE A 290 6.16 -14.24 -11.20
N LEU A 291 6.83 -13.28 -10.57
CA LEU A 291 8.28 -13.11 -10.69
C LEU A 291 9.05 -13.87 -9.61
N SER A 292 8.56 -13.83 -8.37
CA SER A 292 9.21 -14.46 -7.22
C SER A 292 8.21 -14.65 -6.08
N THR A 293 8.41 -15.69 -5.27
CA THR A 293 7.70 -15.91 -4.01
C THR A 293 8.72 -16.21 -2.93
N ILE A 294 8.62 -15.52 -1.79
CA ILE A 294 9.53 -15.71 -0.65
C ILE A 294 8.73 -16.04 0.62
N GLN A 295 9.21 -17.04 1.37
CA GLN A 295 8.69 -17.37 2.69
C GLN A 295 9.35 -16.48 3.74
N LEU A 296 8.56 -15.64 4.43
CA LEU A 296 9.11 -14.65 5.38
C LEU A 296 8.74 -14.94 6.84
N SER A 297 7.65 -15.66 7.07
CA SER A 297 7.16 -15.99 8.41
C SER A 297 6.29 -17.23 8.36
N THR A 298 6.07 -17.90 9.48
CA THR A 298 5.00 -18.92 9.61
C THR A 298 3.65 -18.28 9.96
N ASN A 299 3.65 -16.99 10.28
CA ASN A 299 2.48 -16.21 10.60
C ASN A 299 2.00 -15.43 9.38
N TRP A 300 0.72 -15.08 9.37
CA TRP A 300 0.06 -14.36 8.28
C TRP A 300 0.75 -13.01 8.02
N ILE A 301 0.96 -12.64 6.76
CA ILE A 301 1.41 -11.29 6.40
C ILE A 301 0.19 -10.35 6.41
N THR A 302 0.08 -9.50 7.41
CA THR A 302 -1.11 -8.64 7.63
C THR A 302 -1.01 -7.28 6.97
N HIS A 303 0.21 -6.75 6.81
CA HIS A 303 0.43 -5.45 6.19
C HIS A 303 1.68 -5.48 5.32
N LEU A 304 1.66 -4.67 4.26
CA LEU A 304 2.81 -4.38 3.41
C LEU A 304 2.94 -2.87 3.27
N ALA A 305 4.17 -2.38 3.32
CA ALA A 305 4.47 -1.02 2.91
C ALA A 305 5.79 -0.99 2.14
N VAL A 306 5.81 -0.28 1.01
CA VAL A 306 6.97 -0.16 0.13
C VAL A 306 7.49 1.27 0.20
N SER A 307 8.81 1.43 0.35
CA SER A 307 9.46 2.73 0.16
C SER A 307 9.46 3.11 -1.34
N PRO A 308 9.65 4.39 -1.67
CA PRO A 308 10.02 4.76 -3.03
C PRO A 308 11.30 4.06 -3.48
N TRP A 309 11.46 3.92 -4.80
CA TRP A 309 12.71 3.48 -5.40
C TRP A 309 13.80 4.55 -5.22
N LYS A 310 15.00 4.06 -4.91
CA LYS A 310 16.25 4.79 -4.91
C LYS A 310 17.12 4.25 -6.03
N ALA A 311 17.54 5.11 -6.95
CA ALA A 311 18.56 4.74 -7.93
C ALA A 311 19.90 4.56 -7.21
N VAL A 312 20.52 3.39 -7.37
CA VAL A 312 21.83 3.07 -6.78
C VAL A 312 22.93 3.35 -7.78
N SER A 313 22.74 2.90 -9.02
CA SER A 313 23.61 3.16 -10.17
C SER A 313 22.78 3.06 -11.46
N PRO A 314 23.31 3.47 -12.64
CA PRO A 314 22.60 3.29 -13.90
C PRO A 314 22.16 1.84 -14.14
N GLY A 315 20.86 1.66 -14.38
CA GLY A 315 20.23 0.34 -14.49
C GLY A 315 19.86 -0.34 -13.18
N LEU A 316 20.35 0.11 -12.03
CA LEU A 316 20.11 -0.52 -10.74
C LEU A 316 19.27 0.36 -9.81
N CYS A 317 18.08 -0.11 -9.47
CA CYS A 317 17.20 0.51 -8.48
C CYS A 317 17.03 -0.39 -7.25
N GLU A 318 16.91 0.23 -6.08
CA GLU A 318 16.65 -0.43 -4.80
C GLU A 318 15.44 0.20 -4.12
N CYS A 319 14.61 -0.60 -3.46
CA CYS A 319 13.61 -0.11 -2.52
C CYS A 319 13.46 -1.08 -1.34
N TYR A 320 12.78 -0.64 -0.29
CA TYR A 320 12.54 -1.43 0.91
C TYR A 320 11.07 -1.82 1.01
N LEU A 321 10.81 -3.10 1.21
CA LEU A 321 9.51 -3.63 1.57
C LEU A 321 9.52 -3.97 3.06
N SER A 322 8.71 -3.27 3.84
CA SER A 322 8.40 -3.67 5.20
C SER A 322 7.12 -4.51 5.21
N TYR A 323 7.10 -5.56 6.01
CA TYR A 323 5.92 -6.40 6.19
C TYR A 323 5.62 -6.56 7.68
N ALA A 324 4.33 -6.59 8.04
CA ALA A 324 3.88 -6.94 9.37
C ALA A 324 3.26 -8.33 9.36
N THR A 325 3.41 -9.05 10.47
CA THR A 325 2.84 -10.38 10.67
C THR A 325 1.68 -10.36 11.67
N SER A 326 0.86 -11.40 11.71
CA SER A 326 -0.21 -11.53 12.72
C SER A 326 0.30 -11.63 14.17
N SER A 327 1.59 -11.93 14.38
CA SER A 327 2.21 -11.87 15.71
C SER A 327 2.59 -10.46 16.16
N GLY A 328 2.47 -9.46 15.27
CA GLY A 328 2.88 -8.08 15.48
C GLY A 328 4.34 -7.79 15.09
N THR A 329 5.10 -8.81 14.66
CA THR A 329 6.49 -8.63 14.19
C THR A 329 6.52 -7.88 12.86
N ILE A 330 7.45 -6.95 12.71
CA ILE A 330 7.73 -6.24 11.45
C ILE A 330 9.09 -6.68 10.93
N GLY A 331 9.11 -7.23 9.73
CA GLY A 331 10.34 -7.53 9.00
C GLY A 331 10.59 -6.56 7.84
N LEU A 332 11.77 -6.71 7.23
CA LEU A 332 12.24 -5.88 6.13
C LEU A 332 12.79 -6.77 5.01
N VAL A 333 12.49 -6.42 3.77
CA VAL A 333 13.04 -7.06 2.57
C VAL A 333 13.60 -5.95 1.68
N THR A 334 14.86 -6.09 1.28
CA THR A 334 15.45 -5.22 0.26
C THR A 334 15.09 -5.77 -1.11
N ILE A 335 14.49 -4.95 -1.95
CA ILE A 335 14.12 -5.29 -3.32
C ILE A 335 15.06 -4.55 -4.25
N THR A 336 15.70 -5.27 -5.15
CA THR A 336 16.59 -4.71 -6.16
C THR A 336 16.07 -5.08 -7.53
N GLN A 337 16.01 -4.10 -8.43
CA GLN A 337 15.74 -4.33 -9.85
C GLN A 337 16.92 -3.85 -10.67
N ASN A 338 17.42 -4.75 -11.52
CA ASN A 338 18.48 -4.45 -12.47
C ASN A 338 17.93 -4.51 -13.90
N LEU A 339 18.00 -3.40 -14.61
CA LEU A 339 17.64 -3.29 -16.01
C LEU A 339 18.83 -3.73 -16.87
N VAL A 340 18.70 -4.89 -17.50
CA VAL A 340 19.72 -5.50 -18.35
C VAL A 340 19.33 -5.32 -19.81
N ILE A 341 20.30 -4.94 -20.64
CA ILE A 341 20.14 -4.88 -22.10
C ILE A 341 20.30 -6.30 -22.63
N LEU A 342 19.27 -6.83 -23.28
CA LEU A 342 19.33 -8.14 -23.91
C LEU A 342 20.22 -8.05 -25.17
N PRO A 343 21.09 -9.04 -25.42
CA PRO A 343 21.83 -9.09 -26.66
C PRO A 343 20.85 -9.21 -27.84
N PRO A 344 21.15 -8.62 -29.01
CA PRO A 344 20.30 -8.77 -30.18
C PRO A 344 20.15 -10.26 -30.51
N SER A 345 18.89 -10.71 -30.65
CA SER A 345 18.62 -12.10 -31.02
C SER A 345 19.37 -12.45 -32.31
N PRO A 346 20.14 -13.55 -32.36
CA PRO A 346 20.90 -13.93 -33.56
C PRO A 346 19.97 -14.33 -34.72
N SER A 347 18.71 -14.66 -34.44
CA SER A 347 17.71 -14.92 -35.46
C SER A 347 17.04 -13.61 -35.92
N PRO A 348 17.00 -13.31 -37.23
CA PRO A 348 16.24 -12.19 -37.73
C PRO A 348 14.76 -12.39 -37.33
N PRO A 349 14.11 -11.35 -36.77
CA PRO A 349 12.71 -11.44 -36.39
C PRO A 349 11.87 -11.85 -37.61
N PRO A 350 10.88 -12.75 -37.47
CA PRO A 350 9.98 -13.08 -38.56
C PRO A 350 9.36 -11.79 -39.10
N ALA A 351 9.26 -11.65 -40.43
CA ALA A 351 8.83 -10.42 -41.10
C ALA A 351 7.43 -9.89 -40.68
N SER A 352 6.67 -10.69 -39.93
CA SER A 352 5.36 -10.34 -39.36
C SER A 352 5.40 -9.86 -37.89
N SER A 353 6.54 -9.94 -37.20
CA SER A 353 6.65 -9.45 -35.82
C SER A 353 6.78 -7.93 -35.81
N SER A 354 5.92 -7.28 -35.04
CA SER A 354 6.03 -5.85 -34.79
C SER A 354 7.41 -5.54 -34.20
N PRO A 355 8.09 -4.46 -34.60
CA PRO A 355 9.45 -4.10 -34.16
C PRO A 355 9.55 -3.68 -32.68
N SER A 356 8.70 -4.21 -31.81
CA SER A 356 8.48 -3.78 -30.43
C SER A 356 9.06 -4.72 -29.39
N SER A 357 9.98 -5.63 -29.73
CA SER A 357 10.69 -6.39 -28.70
C SER A 357 11.54 -5.42 -27.89
N ASN A 358 11.07 -5.08 -26.71
CA ASN A 358 11.77 -4.21 -25.78
C ASN A 358 13.17 -4.81 -25.53
N PRO A 359 14.27 -4.12 -25.86
CA PRO A 359 15.61 -4.69 -25.78
C PRO A 359 16.12 -4.78 -24.33
N TYR A 360 15.23 -4.57 -23.36
CA TYR A 360 15.56 -4.55 -21.95
C TYR A 360 14.77 -5.63 -21.22
N ASP A 361 15.43 -6.28 -20.28
CA ASP A 361 14.82 -7.14 -19.28
C ASP A 361 15.06 -6.55 -17.89
N ILE A 362 14.18 -6.87 -16.93
CA ILE A 362 14.32 -6.42 -15.55
C ILE A 362 14.45 -7.64 -14.65
N ILE A 363 15.66 -7.84 -14.16
CA ILE A 363 15.98 -8.88 -13.19
C ILE A 363 15.56 -8.40 -11.80
N LEU A 364 14.68 -9.16 -11.15
CA LEU A 364 14.24 -8.91 -9.78
C LEU A 364 15.09 -9.74 -8.81
N GLN A 365 15.64 -9.09 -7.79
CA GLN A 365 16.29 -9.74 -6.66
C GLN A 365 15.63 -9.29 -5.36
N THR A 366 15.52 -10.22 -4.41
CA THR A 366 14.93 -9.94 -3.10
C THR A 366 15.82 -10.49 -2.01
N HIS A 367 16.09 -9.68 -0.99
CA HIS A 367 17.00 -10.00 0.10
C HIS A 367 16.27 -9.74 1.43
N PRO A 368 15.65 -10.77 2.04
CA PRO A 368 15.07 -10.66 3.37
C PRO A 368 16.14 -10.32 4.40
N HIS A 369 15.89 -9.33 5.25
CA HIS A 369 16.77 -9.08 6.38
C HIS A 369 16.63 -10.20 7.42
N PRO A 370 17.76 -10.73 7.95
CA PRO A 370 17.72 -11.85 8.89
C PRO A 370 17.12 -11.45 10.25
N THR A 371 17.23 -10.17 10.61
CA THR A 371 16.69 -9.63 11.86
C THR A 371 15.42 -8.83 11.58
N PRO A 372 14.35 -9.06 12.34
CA PRO A 372 13.15 -8.24 12.25
C PRO A 372 13.47 -6.80 12.66
N LEU A 373 12.85 -5.84 11.99
CA LEU A 373 13.00 -4.41 12.30
C LEU A 373 12.34 -4.05 13.64
N TYR A 374 11.24 -4.73 13.96
CA TYR A 374 10.52 -4.55 15.22
C TYR A 374 9.91 -5.88 15.67
N VAL A 375 10.12 -6.18 16.96
CA VAL A 375 9.46 -7.27 17.66
C VAL A 375 8.65 -6.64 18.78
N PRO A 376 7.32 -6.86 18.85
CA PRO A 376 6.52 -6.23 19.88
C PRO A 376 6.95 -6.74 21.25
N PRO A 377 6.99 -5.87 22.27
CA PRO A 377 7.34 -6.28 23.63
C PRO A 377 6.32 -7.25 24.23
N ILE A 378 5.07 -7.17 23.75
CA ILE A 378 3.97 -8.06 24.14
C ILE A 378 3.53 -8.83 22.88
N PRO A 379 3.67 -10.17 22.86
CA PRO A 379 3.16 -10.98 21.75
C PRO A 379 1.69 -10.71 21.49
N GLY A 380 1.32 -10.54 20.22
CA GLY A 380 -0.08 -10.34 19.82
C GLY A 380 -0.55 -8.89 19.82
N ALA A 381 0.31 -7.91 20.14
CA ALA A 381 0.03 -6.52 19.80
C ALA A 381 0.02 -6.36 18.26
N GLY A 382 -1.16 -6.51 17.67
CA GLY A 382 -1.34 -6.43 16.22
C GLY A 382 -0.94 -5.06 15.68
N ILE A 383 -0.21 -5.07 14.57
CA ILE A 383 0.01 -3.85 13.79
C ILE A 383 -1.33 -3.45 13.17
N THR A 384 -1.72 -2.19 13.33
CA THR A 384 -3.00 -1.68 12.81
C THR A 384 -2.81 -0.86 11.54
N ALA A 385 -1.60 -0.33 11.32
CA ALA A 385 -1.23 0.34 10.09
C ALA A 385 0.29 0.36 9.93
N LEU A 386 0.76 0.35 8.68
CA LEU A 386 2.17 0.32 8.30
C LEU A 386 2.37 1.20 7.05
N LYS A 387 3.31 2.14 7.08
CA LYS A 387 3.54 3.07 5.95
C LYS A 387 4.95 3.64 5.94
N TRP A 388 5.57 3.70 4.76
CA TRP A 388 6.76 4.50 4.54
C TRP A 388 6.39 5.96 4.29
N ILE A 389 7.11 6.87 4.93
CA ILE A 389 7.06 8.29 4.63
C ILE A 389 8.41 8.72 4.06
N THR A 390 8.35 9.61 3.08
CA THR A 390 9.55 10.16 2.43
C THR A 390 9.74 11.58 2.89
N HIS A 391 10.90 11.83 3.48
CA HIS A 391 11.31 13.17 3.83
C HIS A 391 12.21 13.72 2.73
N LEU A 392 11.75 14.81 2.13
CA LEU A 392 12.54 15.61 1.20
C LEU A 392 13.35 16.63 2.02
N SER A 393 14.43 16.16 2.65
CA SER A 393 15.49 17.07 3.09
C SER A 393 16.29 17.53 1.87
N GLN A 394 16.81 18.76 1.89
CA GLN A 394 17.48 19.40 0.75
C GLN A 394 18.65 18.60 0.14
N SER A 395 19.25 17.68 0.89
CA SER A 395 20.45 16.94 0.44
C SER A 395 20.28 15.42 0.33
N THR A 396 19.34 14.81 1.06
CA THR A 396 19.22 13.34 1.13
C THR A 396 17.78 12.93 1.37
N SER A 397 17.23 12.10 0.48
CA SER A 397 15.96 11.42 0.71
C SER A 397 16.12 10.44 1.87
N SER A 398 15.55 10.78 3.02
CA SER A 398 15.46 9.85 4.16
C SER A 398 14.06 9.25 4.22
N TYR A 399 13.99 7.94 4.43
CA TYR A 399 12.75 7.22 4.60
C TYR A 399 12.53 6.95 6.09
N VAL A 400 11.30 7.13 6.56
CA VAL A 400 10.90 6.76 7.93
C VAL A 400 9.80 5.73 7.80
N LEU A 401 9.94 4.59 8.46
CA LEU A 401 8.86 3.62 8.55
C LEU A 401 7.98 3.99 9.73
N VAL A 402 6.71 4.25 9.44
CA VAL A 402 5.67 4.50 10.43
C VAL A 402 4.87 3.23 10.61
N HIS A 403 4.69 2.80 11.85
CA HIS A 403 3.70 1.78 12.17
C HIS A 403 2.85 2.18 13.36
N CYS A 404 1.63 1.67 13.42
CA CYS A 404 0.73 1.89 14.54
C CYS A 404 0.42 0.57 15.24
N THR A 405 0.35 0.65 16.56
CA THR A 405 -0.27 -0.34 17.43
C THR A 405 -1.44 0.33 18.16
N PRO A 406 -2.34 -0.40 18.84
CA PRO A 406 -3.43 0.21 19.59
C PRO A 406 -2.93 1.30 20.55
N GLY A 407 -3.28 2.56 20.26
CA GLY A 407 -2.91 3.74 21.04
C GLY A 407 -1.50 4.27 20.90
N GLN A 408 -0.67 3.73 20.00
CA GLN A 408 0.71 4.21 19.80
C GLN A 408 1.06 4.32 18.31
N VAL A 409 1.89 5.32 18.00
CA VAL A 409 2.53 5.52 16.70
C VAL A 409 4.03 5.39 16.89
N HIS A 410 4.65 4.52 16.10
CA HIS A 410 6.08 4.27 16.13
C HIS A 410 6.73 4.76 14.84
N LEU A 411 7.88 5.43 14.96
CA LEU A 411 8.67 5.97 13.85
C LEU A 411 10.05 5.30 13.88
N HIS A 412 10.37 4.52 12.86
CA HIS A 412 11.67 3.87 12.71
C HIS A 412 12.51 4.59 11.66
N TYR A 413 13.72 4.97 12.05
CA TYR A 413 14.70 5.59 11.17
C TYR A 413 15.77 4.54 10.85
N PRO A 414 15.89 4.10 9.57
CA PRO A 414 16.91 3.13 9.18
C PRO A 414 18.31 3.72 9.40
N ALA A 415 19.24 2.90 9.89
CA ALA A 415 20.59 3.34 10.28
C ALA A 415 21.34 4.09 9.16
N SER A 416 21.07 3.75 7.89
CA SER A 416 21.66 4.40 6.71
C SER A 416 21.33 5.89 6.59
N SER A 417 20.33 6.39 7.32
CA SER A 417 19.95 7.82 7.36
C SER A 417 20.78 8.65 8.34
N LEU A 418 21.59 8.01 9.20
CA LEU A 418 22.36 8.65 10.26
C LEU A 418 23.86 8.71 9.93
N LEU A 419 24.26 8.60 8.66
CA LEU A 419 25.63 8.92 8.29
C LEU A 419 25.95 10.30 8.88
N PRO A 420 26.99 10.42 9.72
CA PRO A 420 27.38 11.71 10.27
C PRO A 420 27.54 12.63 9.07
N GLN A 421 26.78 13.74 9.03
CA GLN A 421 27.18 14.85 8.18
C GLN A 421 28.64 15.08 8.54
N SER A 422 29.55 14.79 7.60
CA SER A 422 30.95 15.12 7.77
C SER A 422 30.95 16.57 8.22
N GLN A 423 31.42 16.82 9.45
CA GLN A 423 31.74 18.19 9.84
C GLN A 423 32.58 18.75 8.71
N PRO A 424 32.27 19.95 8.18
CA PRO A 424 33.12 20.54 7.15
C PRO A 424 34.53 20.55 7.73
N ASP A 425 35.41 19.76 7.12
CA ASP A 425 36.79 19.63 7.55
C ASP A 425 37.40 21.03 7.55
N ASP A 426 37.75 21.51 8.75
CA ASP A 426 38.68 22.64 8.89
C ASP A 426 39.97 22.20 8.19
N HIS A 427 40.17 22.67 6.96
CA HIS A 427 41.38 22.47 6.19
C HIS A 427 42.61 22.86 7.03
N PRO A 428 43.53 21.93 7.34
CA PRO A 428 44.87 22.33 7.76
C PRO A 428 45.62 22.91 6.54
N PRO A 429 46.54 23.87 6.76
CA PRO A 429 47.26 24.52 5.67
C PRO A 429 48.16 23.52 4.95
N LEU A 430 48.14 23.60 3.62
CA LEU A 430 49.01 22.90 2.68
C LEU A 430 50.48 23.07 3.06
N VAL A 431 51.16 21.96 3.36
CA VAL A 431 52.62 21.88 3.36
C VAL A 431 53.04 20.55 2.74
N GLY A 432 53.87 20.62 1.71
CA GLY A 432 54.93 19.65 1.46
C GLY A 432 54.72 18.71 0.29
N ASP A 433 55.25 19.11 -0.87
CA ASP A 433 55.68 18.23 -1.95
C ASP A 433 56.61 17.13 -1.42
N VAL A 434 56.36 15.86 -1.76
CA VAL A 434 57.41 14.84 -1.77
C VAL A 434 57.14 13.85 -2.90
N ASP A 435 58.01 13.90 -3.90
CA ASP A 435 58.21 12.91 -4.95
C ASP A 435 58.61 11.55 -4.34
N ALA A 436 58.02 10.46 -4.81
CA ALA A 436 58.57 9.12 -4.59
C ALA A 436 58.07 8.15 -5.66
N ASP A 437 58.90 8.02 -6.68
CA ASP A 437 58.92 6.98 -7.70
C ASP A 437 59.19 5.63 -7.02
N ALA A 438 58.37 4.62 -7.28
CA ALA A 438 58.68 3.23 -6.92
C ALA A 438 57.96 2.26 -7.85
N ASP A 439 58.69 1.89 -8.90
CA ASP A 439 58.44 0.75 -9.76
C ASP A 439 58.59 -0.55 -8.96
N ALA A 440 57.64 -1.48 -9.09
CA ALA A 440 57.82 -2.84 -8.60
C ALA A 440 56.99 -3.81 -9.44
N ASP A 441 57.66 -4.35 -10.45
CA ASP A 441 57.28 -5.51 -11.23
C ASP A 441 57.38 -6.76 -10.33
N ALA A 442 56.36 -7.60 -10.33
CA ALA A 442 56.44 -8.93 -9.72
C ALA A 442 55.54 -9.91 -10.49
N ASP A 443 56.15 -10.54 -11.49
CA ASP A 443 55.69 -11.76 -12.13
C ASP A 443 55.83 -12.93 -11.14
N ALA A 444 54.80 -13.76 -11.01
CA ALA A 444 54.93 -15.06 -10.37
C ALA A 444 53.96 -16.07 -11.02
N ASP A 445 54.51 -16.79 -12.00
CA ASP A 445 53.97 -18.04 -12.52
C ASP A 445 54.05 -19.14 -11.45
N ALA A 446 52.99 -19.93 -11.31
CA ALA A 446 53.04 -21.22 -10.62
C ALA A 446 52.05 -22.20 -11.28
N GLU A 447 52.57 -22.92 -12.26
CA GLU A 447 52.13 -24.24 -12.72
C GLU A 447 52.37 -25.29 -11.60
N ALA A 448 51.38 -26.17 -11.34
CA ALA A 448 51.59 -27.57 -10.94
C ALA A 448 50.25 -28.32 -10.73
N ASP A 449 49.86 -29.03 -11.79
CA ASP A 449 49.37 -30.41 -11.94
C ASP A 449 48.58 -31.21 -10.85
N PRO A 450 47.78 -32.21 -11.29
CA PRO A 450 46.71 -32.89 -10.56
C PRO A 450 47.12 -34.27 -9.98
N ASP A 451 46.09 -34.96 -9.47
CA ASP A 451 45.99 -36.39 -9.16
C ASP A 451 46.41 -36.85 -7.75
N ALA A 452 45.40 -37.17 -6.94
CA ALA A 452 45.48 -38.19 -5.90
C ALA A 452 44.08 -38.77 -5.62
N GLU A 453 43.81 -39.94 -6.21
CA GLU A 453 42.85 -40.91 -5.67
C GLU A 453 43.44 -41.55 -4.40
N GLY A 454 42.58 -41.92 -3.44
CA GLY A 454 43.01 -42.61 -2.23
C GLY A 454 41.94 -42.72 -1.14
N ASP A 455 41.14 -43.76 -1.28
CA ASP A 455 40.39 -44.57 -0.32
C ASP A 455 40.50 -44.36 1.21
N GLU A 456 39.33 -44.61 1.83
CA GLU A 456 39.04 -45.38 3.05
C GLU A 456 39.44 -44.88 4.46
N ASP A 457 38.40 -44.85 5.30
CA ASP A 457 38.32 -45.24 6.71
C ASP A 457 39.32 -44.64 7.73
N ASN A 458 38.80 -43.90 8.72
CA ASN A 458 38.61 -44.41 10.09
C ASN A 458 38.41 -43.29 11.15
N GLU A 459 37.61 -43.64 12.15
CA GLU A 459 37.58 -43.20 13.56
C GLU A 459 38.18 -41.85 14.01
N ASN A 460 37.26 -40.97 14.44
CA ASN A 460 37.19 -40.46 15.81
C ASN A 460 38.52 -40.06 16.51
N GLN A 461 39.03 -38.86 16.22
CA GLN A 461 39.90 -38.14 17.17
C GLN A 461 39.56 -36.64 17.27
N SER A 462 39.29 -36.27 18.52
CA SER A 462 39.13 -34.92 19.03
C SER A 462 40.39 -34.07 18.83
N HIS A 463 40.34 -33.10 17.91
CA HIS A 463 41.25 -31.95 17.93
C HIS A 463 40.47 -30.64 17.81
N LYS A 464 40.47 -29.92 18.94
CA LYS A 464 40.01 -28.55 19.13
C LYS A 464 40.92 -27.62 18.30
N LYS A 465 40.54 -27.33 17.05
CA LYS A 465 41.26 -26.39 16.17
C LYS A 465 40.34 -25.20 15.88
N GLY A 466 40.91 -24.00 16.02
CA GLY A 466 40.22 -22.73 16.20
C GLY A 466 39.13 -22.43 15.18
N GLN A 467 37.97 -22.02 15.70
CA GLN A 467 36.95 -21.34 14.91
C GLN A 467 37.54 -20.04 14.35
N PRO A 468 37.40 -19.78 13.04
CA PRO A 468 37.60 -18.44 12.51
C PRO A 468 36.59 -17.51 13.20
N GLY A 469 37.08 -16.38 13.70
CA GLY A 469 36.26 -15.40 14.41
C GLY A 469 35.02 -15.06 13.60
N VAL A 470 33.86 -15.41 14.15
CA VAL A 470 32.56 -14.94 13.66
C VAL A 470 32.64 -13.42 13.76
N ALA A 471 32.78 -12.75 12.61
CA ALA A 471 32.72 -11.31 12.54
C ALA A 471 31.42 -10.87 13.23
N GLU A 472 31.57 -10.22 14.39
CA GLU A 472 30.48 -9.70 15.18
C GLU A 472 29.70 -8.74 14.27
N ALA A 473 28.56 -9.21 13.75
CA ALA A 473 27.73 -8.45 12.85
C ALA A 473 27.36 -7.15 13.56
N ALA A 474 27.96 -6.05 13.11
CA ALA A 474 27.79 -4.74 13.72
C ALA A 474 26.30 -4.46 13.90
N GLN A 475 25.85 -4.38 15.16
CA GLN A 475 24.47 -4.04 15.48
C GLN A 475 24.19 -2.65 14.92
N THR A 476 23.45 -2.60 13.82
CA THR A 476 22.97 -1.36 13.26
C THR A 476 21.93 -0.80 14.21
N HIS A 477 22.31 0.18 15.02
CA HIS A 477 21.39 0.85 15.93
C HIS A 477 20.28 1.54 15.13
N THR A 478 19.09 0.95 15.13
CA THR A 478 17.89 1.58 14.59
C THR A 478 17.33 2.53 15.63
N HIS A 479 17.15 3.79 15.26
CA HIS A 479 16.51 4.77 16.15
C HIS A 479 15.00 4.63 16.01
N THR A 480 14.31 4.32 17.11
CA THR A 480 12.85 4.19 17.13
C THR A 480 12.26 5.24 18.08
N ARG A 481 11.24 5.96 17.64
CA ARG A 481 10.45 6.87 18.48
C ARG A 481 9.04 6.35 18.63
N THR A 482 8.50 6.45 19.84
CA THR A 482 7.12 6.06 20.14
C THR A 482 6.34 7.28 20.62
N LEU A 483 5.17 7.48 20.05
CA LEU A 483 4.24 8.55 20.39
C LEU A 483 2.94 7.90 20.88
N THR A 484 2.54 8.22 22.11
CA THR A 484 1.26 7.77 22.65
C THR A 484 0.14 8.68 22.15
N LEU A 485 -0.91 8.09 21.60
CA LEU A 485 -2.11 8.82 21.19
C LEU A 485 -3.03 9.02 22.39
N SER A 486 -3.28 10.27 22.77
CA SER A 486 -4.29 10.60 23.77
C SER A 486 -5.63 10.85 23.10
N THR A 487 -6.61 9.95 23.25
CA THR A 487 -7.95 10.24 22.74
C THR A 487 -8.71 11.15 23.69
N HIS A 488 -9.32 12.18 23.13
CA HIS A 488 -10.41 12.87 23.80
C HIS A 488 -11.67 12.01 23.69
N ARG A 489 -12.39 11.84 24.81
CA ARG A 489 -13.71 11.22 24.80
C ARG A 489 -14.70 12.16 24.12
N THR A 490 -14.72 12.19 22.80
CA THR A 490 -15.69 12.96 22.01
C THR A 490 -17.03 12.24 21.92
N SER A 491 -17.04 10.92 22.13
CA SER A 491 -18.25 10.12 22.32
C SER A 491 -18.07 9.10 23.45
N ALA A 492 -19.16 8.50 23.91
CA ALA A 492 -19.13 7.42 24.88
C ALA A 492 -18.38 6.17 24.38
N SER A 493 -18.21 6.05 23.06
CA SER A 493 -17.47 4.95 22.41
C SER A 493 -16.01 5.30 22.07
N SER A 494 -15.52 6.52 22.31
CA SER A 494 -14.11 6.89 22.04
C SER A 494 -13.15 6.23 23.05
N SER A 495 -12.03 5.71 22.54
CA SER A 495 -11.00 5.02 23.34
C SER A 495 -9.63 5.16 22.69
N SER A 496 -8.59 5.38 23.49
CA SER A 496 -7.20 5.47 23.01
C SER A 496 -6.67 4.14 22.51
N LEU A 497 -7.40 3.05 22.74
CA LEU A 497 -7.05 1.72 22.26
C LEU A 497 -7.70 1.40 20.91
N HIS A 498 -8.41 2.33 20.28
CA HIS A 498 -8.91 2.11 18.93
C HIS A 498 -7.73 1.89 17.98
N PRO A 499 -7.83 0.90 17.09
CA PRO A 499 -6.80 0.69 16.09
C PRO A 499 -6.70 1.91 15.18
N ALA A 500 -5.49 2.25 14.76
CA ALA A 500 -5.32 3.21 13.68
C ALA A 500 -5.87 2.58 12.41
N VAL A 501 -6.72 3.33 11.72
CA VAL A 501 -7.41 2.89 10.52
C VAL A 501 -6.96 3.63 9.27
N GLY A 502 -6.25 4.73 9.45
CA GLY A 502 -5.72 5.57 8.38
C GLY A 502 -4.41 6.21 8.76
N ILE A 503 -3.44 6.21 7.83
CA ILE A 503 -2.22 7.00 7.96
C ILE A 503 -1.96 7.73 6.64
N ALA A 504 -1.86 9.05 6.70
CA ALA A 504 -1.48 9.88 5.56
C ALA A 504 -0.38 10.85 5.97
N TYR A 505 0.68 10.96 5.16
CA TYR A 505 1.73 11.94 5.37
C TYR A 505 1.57 13.08 4.36
N LEU A 506 1.73 14.30 4.86
CA LEU A 506 1.66 15.54 4.09
C LEU A 506 3.06 16.16 4.04
N PRO A 507 3.88 15.86 3.01
CA PRO A 507 5.26 16.33 2.93
C PRO A 507 5.39 17.86 3.04
N ALA A 508 4.47 18.59 2.42
CA ALA A 508 4.46 20.06 2.42
C ALA A 508 4.32 20.70 3.83
N ARG A 509 3.91 19.92 4.84
CA ARG A 509 3.73 20.39 6.22
C ARG A 509 4.53 19.59 7.23
N ASP A 510 5.29 18.59 6.77
CA ASP A 510 5.87 17.56 7.63
C ASP A 510 4.88 17.05 8.69
N ALA A 511 3.66 16.72 8.24
CA ALA A 511 2.54 16.35 9.10
C ALA A 511 2.04 14.95 8.76
N LEU A 512 1.96 14.09 9.77
CA LEU A 512 1.37 12.77 9.70
C LEU A 512 -0.03 12.82 10.31
N LEU A 513 -1.03 12.53 9.49
CA LEU A 513 -2.41 12.34 9.89
C LEU A 513 -2.62 10.87 10.25
N VAL A 514 -3.13 10.61 11.45
CA VAL A 514 -3.49 9.29 11.94
C VAL A 514 -4.96 9.28 12.29
N THR A 515 -5.76 8.52 11.56
CA THR A 515 -7.19 8.34 11.84
C THR A 515 -7.39 7.08 12.67
N LEU A 516 -8.24 7.14 13.69
CA LEU A 516 -8.60 6.01 14.54
C LEU A 516 -10.00 5.48 14.18
N ALA A 517 -10.31 4.25 14.60
CA ALA A 517 -11.59 3.60 14.32
C ALA A 517 -12.81 4.32 14.93
N ASP A 518 -12.62 5.15 15.95
CA ASP A 518 -13.68 6.00 16.53
C ASP A 518 -13.93 7.28 15.74
N GLY A 519 -13.24 7.48 14.60
CA GLY A 519 -13.34 8.63 13.73
C GLY A 519 -12.47 9.82 14.15
N SER A 520 -11.74 9.73 15.27
CA SER A 520 -10.79 10.78 15.66
C SER A 520 -9.59 10.84 14.71
N VAL A 521 -9.07 12.05 14.49
CA VAL A 521 -7.90 12.31 13.65
C VAL A 521 -6.84 13.02 14.47
N HIS A 522 -5.67 12.42 14.55
CA HIS A 522 -4.49 12.97 15.20
C HIS A 522 -3.53 13.54 14.15
N VAL A 523 -2.94 14.69 14.45
CA VAL A 523 -1.91 15.31 13.60
C VAL A 523 -0.60 15.31 14.37
N VAL A 524 0.39 14.57 13.85
CA VAL A 524 1.75 14.57 14.35
C VAL A 524 2.58 15.44 13.40
N CYS A 525 3.11 16.55 13.90
CA CYS A 525 3.96 17.46 13.12
C CYS A 525 5.43 17.16 13.39
N GLY A 526 6.32 17.53 12.46
CA GLY A 526 7.76 17.39 12.66
C GLY A 526 8.23 15.93 12.58
N VAL A 527 7.51 15.07 11.84
CA VAL A 527 7.75 13.63 11.82
C VAL A 527 9.10 13.30 11.18
N ALA A 528 9.47 14.06 10.16
CA ALA A 528 10.78 13.96 9.56
C ALA A 528 11.88 14.70 10.34
N GLY A 529 11.49 15.65 11.19
CA GLY A 529 12.40 16.39 12.04
C GLY A 529 12.99 15.59 13.23
N ARG A 530 13.85 16.27 14.00
CA ARG A 530 14.45 15.68 15.20
C ARG A 530 13.49 15.57 16.38
N GLU A 531 12.33 16.21 16.36
CA GLU A 531 11.37 16.16 17.49
C GLU A 531 9.93 16.18 16.98
N PRO A 532 9.30 15.00 16.76
CA PRO A 532 7.90 14.94 16.42
C PRO A 532 7.05 15.44 17.60
N LYS A 533 6.06 16.29 17.31
CA LYS A 533 5.13 16.84 18.30
C LYS A 533 3.71 16.45 17.92
N VAL A 534 2.99 15.85 18.86
CA VAL A 534 1.55 15.57 18.72
C VAL A 534 0.80 16.86 19.04
N ASN A 535 0.07 17.41 18.07
CA ASN A 535 -0.75 18.59 18.34
C ASN A 535 -2.08 18.13 18.97
N VAL A 536 -2.27 18.43 20.26
CA VAL A 536 -3.46 18.04 21.04
C VAL A 536 -4.49 19.18 21.10
N ASP A 537 -4.13 20.39 20.64
CA ASP A 537 -4.83 21.61 21.06
C ASP A 537 -6.08 21.98 20.25
N SER A 538 -6.43 21.27 19.18
CA SER A 538 -7.51 21.70 18.28
C SER A 538 -8.94 21.51 18.80
N ALA A 539 -9.17 20.76 19.89
CA ALA A 539 -10.54 20.47 20.38
C ALA A 539 -10.99 21.36 21.55
N LYS A 540 -10.07 21.81 22.43
CA LYS A 540 -10.45 22.52 23.66
C LYS A 540 -10.98 23.93 23.44
N ASP A 541 -10.58 24.60 22.38
CA ASP A 541 -10.95 26.01 22.14
C ASP A 541 -12.40 26.21 21.67
N ARG A 542 -13.14 25.14 21.32
CA ARG A 542 -14.54 25.25 20.90
C ARG A 542 -15.58 25.05 22.00
N GLU A 543 -15.31 24.24 23.02
CA GLU A 543 -16.28 24.02 24.11
C GLU A 543 -16.32 25.16 25.13
N GLY A 544 -15.23 25.90 25.31
CA GLY A 544 -15.16 27.00 26.30
C GLY A 544 -15.98 28.24 25.95
N LYS A 545 -16.30 28.47 24.66
CA LYS A 545 -16.97 29.70 24.20
C LYS A 545 -18.49 29.59 24.03
N GLN A 546 -19.08 28.40 24.17
CA GLN A 546 -20.53 28.21 24.03
C GLN A 546 -21.33 28.23 25.34
N ARG A 547 -20.68 28.42 26.51
CA ARG A 547 -21.37 28.41 27.81
C ARG A 547 -21.57 29.77 28.50
N GLU A 548 -21.08 30.89 27.95
CA GLU A 548 -21.23 32.21 28.58
C GLU A 548 -22.41 33.07 28.06
N GLY A 549 -23.32 32.50 27.27
CA GLY A 549 -24.42 33.26 26.64
C GLY A 549 -25.84 32.81 26.99
N ALA A 550 -26.08 32.14 28.11
CA ALA A 550 -27.45 31.84 28.54
C ALA A 550 -28.07 33.08 29.21
N PRO A 551 -29.15 33.68 28.66
CA PRO A 551 -29.89 34.70 29.38
C PRO A 551 -30.57 34.09 30.61
N PRO A 552 -30.76 34.87 31.71
CA PRO A 552 -31.46 34.39 32.89
C PRO A 552 -32.92 34.05 32.53
N GLU A 553 -33.30 32.78 32.62
CA GLU A 553 -34.69 32.34 32.49
C GLU A 553 -35.51 32.87 33.67
N GLY A 554 -36.49 33.71 33.33
CA GLY A 554 -37.58 34.08 34.21
C GLY A 554 -38.51 32.89 34.45
N GLY A 555 -38.87 32.68 35.71
CA GLY A 555 -39.77 31.61 36.12
C GLY A 555 -41.16 31.74 35.50
N GLY A 556 -41.67 30.62 35.02
CA GLY A 556 -43.05 30.44 34.60
C GLY A 556 -43.41 28.97 34.71
N GLY A 557 -44.14 28.61 35.75
CA GLY A 557 -44.63 27.26 35.97
C GLY A 557 -45.66 26.81 34.95
N GLY A 558 -45.78 25.51 34.77
CA GLY A 558 -46.85 24.90 33.97
C GLY A 558 -46.57 23.43 33.78
N GLY A 559 -47.28 22.60 34.56
CA GLY A 559 -47.23 21.15 34.46
C GLY A 559 -47.86 20.60 33.19
N GLY A 560 -47.62 19.31 32.95
CA GLY A 560 -48.24 18.55 31.88
C GLY A 560 -47.36 17.38 31.48
N GLY A 561 -47.51 16.26 32.16
CA GLY A 561 -46.90 15.00 31.75
C GLY A 561 -47.54 14.44 30.49
N TRP A 562 -46.81 13.61 29.76
CA TRP A 562 -47.33 12.54 28.92
C TRP A 562 -46.30 11.41 28.84
N ASP A 563 -46.78 10.22 29.21
CA ASP A 563 -46.22 8.90 28.92
C ASP A 563 -46.17 8.62 27.41
N ARG A 564 -45.16 7.83 26.99
CA ARG A 564 -45.19 6.66 26.06
C ARG A 564 -43.81 6.41 25.46
N GLU A 565 -43.16 5.30 25.80
CA GLU A 565 -43.27 3.93 25.24
C GLU A 565 -42.32 3.70 24.05
N LEU A 566 -41.33 2.84 24.34
CA LEU A 566 -40.71 1.75 23.56
C LEU A 566 -40.70 1.80 22.03
#